data_AF-V6KVX5-F1
#
_entry.id   AF-V6KVX5-F1
#
_cell.length_a   1.000
_cell.length_b   1.000
_cell.length_c   1.000
_cell.angle_alpha   90.00
_cell.angle_beta   90.00
_cell.angle_gamma   90.00
#
_symmetry.space_group_name_H-M   'P 1'
#
loop_
_entity.id
_entity.type
_entity.pdbx_description
1 polymer ?
#
loop_
_entity_poly.entity_id
_entity_poly.type
_entity_poly.pdbx_seq_one_letter_code
_entity_poly.pdbx_strand_id
1 'polypeptide(L)' 'MTATLPQTLTVLTTVDSAGKAESLARGAVERRLAACAQISAPVTAVYRWEGGVQTDP' A
#
# COMPACT_ATOMS: atom_id res chain seq x y z
N MET A 1 2.47 33.23 2.36
CA MET A 1 1.56 32.18 2.87
C MET A 1 2.35 30.89 2.93
N THR A 2 2.85 30.52 4.11
CA THR A 2 3.63 29.29 4.28
C THR A 2 2.64 28.19 4.64
N ALA A 3 2.44 27.20 3.78
CA ALA A 3 1.58 26.07 4.08
C ALA A 3 2.26 25.19 5.15
N THR A 4 1.61 25.02 6.30
CA THR A 4 2.04 24.03 7.30
C THR A 4 1.83 22.63 6.71
N LEU A 5 2.92 21.89 6.49
CA LEU A 5 2.84 20.51 6.06
C LEU A 5 2.29 19.62 7.19
N PRO A 6 1.54 18.55 6.86
CA PRO A 6 1.04 17.62 7.86
C PRO A 6 2.20 16.92 8.57
N GLN A 7 2.06 16.72 9.88
CA GLN A 7 3.10 16.09 10.71
C GLN A 7 3.21 14.57 10.46
N THR A 8 2.22 13.98 9.80
CA THR A 8 2.16 12.55 9.46
C THR A 8 1.58 12.36 8.07
N LEU A 9 1.93 11.23 7.45
CA LEU A 9 1.41 10.82 6.15
C LEU A 9 0.86 9.40 6.23
N THR A 10 -0.22 9.13 5.51
CA THR A 10 -0.68 7.77 5.23
C THR A 10 -0.20 7.39 3.84
N VAL A 11 0.53 6.28 3.74
CA VAL A 11 0.99 5.72 2.47
C VAL A 11 0.11 4.52 2.14
N LEU A 12 -0.49 4.53 0.96
CA LEU A 12 -1.26 3.41 0.42
C LEU A 12 -0.49 2.76 -0.72
N THR A 13 -0.39 1.45 -0.69
CA THR A 13 0.26 0.66 -1.74
C THR A 13 -0.42 -0.70 -1.85
N THR A 14 -0.32 -1.32 -3.02
CA THR A 14 -0.76 -2.70 -3.29
C THR A 14 0.44 -3.53 -3.72
N VAL A 15 0.42 -4.82 -3.41
CA VAL A 15 1.42 -5.81 -3.85
C VAL A 15 0.70 -7.09 -4.27
N ASP A 16 1.35 -7.89 -5.10
CA ASP A 16 0.79 -9.06 -5.79
C ASP A 16 0.62 -10.32 -4.92
N SER A 17 0.93 -10.26 -3.62
CA SER A 17 0.65 -11.38 -2.71
C SER A 17 0.59 -10.98 -1.24
N ALA A 18 -0.15 -11.78 -0.45
CA ALA A 18 -0.24 -11.61 1.00
C ALA A 18 1.13 -11.70 1.70
N GLY A 19 1.99 -12.66 1.32
CA GLY A 19 3.32 -12.81 1.92
C GLY A 19 4.26 -11.63 1.65
N LYS A 20 4.15 -11.00 0.47
CA LYS A 20 4.88 -9.75 0.18
C LYS A 20 4.30 -8.58 0.97
N ALA A 21 2.97 -8.52 1.16
CA ALA A 21 2.33 -7.48 1.97
C ALA A 21 2.80 -7.56 3.45
N GLU A 22 2.84 -8.77 4.01
CA GLU A 22 3.37 -9.03 5.36
C GLU A 22 4.84 -8.63 5.48
N SER A 23 5.66 -9.05 4.52
CA SER A 23 7.10 -8.72 4.50
C SER A 23 7.35 -7.22 4.41
N LEU A 24 6.57 -6.51 3.59
CA LEU A 24 6.64 -5.06 3.44
C LEU A 24 6.20 -4.34 4.73
N ALA A 25 5.05 -4.71 5.27
CA ALA A 25 4.49 -4.13 6.49
C ALA A 25 5.43 -4.33 7.70
N ARG A 26 5.86 -5.58 7.93
CA ARG A 26 6.77 -5.91 9.03
C ARG A 26 8.10 -5.19 8.87
N GLY A 27 8.68 -5.25 7.67
CA GLY A 27 9.96 -4.60 7.41
C GLY A 27 9.90 -3.08 7.56
N ALA A 28 8.81 -2.42 7.18
CA ALA A 28 8.63 -0.98 7.36
C ALA A 28 8.62 -0.58 8.85
N VAL A 29 7.93 -1.36 9.69
CA VAL A 29 7.85 -1.12 11.14
C VAL A 29 9.16 -1.48 11.84
N GLU A 30 9.75 -2.64 11.56
CA GLU A 30 11.04 -3.09 12.14
C GLU A 30 12.16 -2.07 11.89
N ARG A 31 12.20 -1.48 10.69
CA ARG A 31 13.17 -0.45 10.31
C ARG A 31 12.77 0.97 10.74
N ARG A 32 11.66 1.13 11.47
CA ARG A 32 11.13 2.41 11.95
C ARG A 32 10.85 3.43 10.84
N LEU A 33 10.51 2.95 9.64
CA LEU A 33 10.09 3.80 8.51
C LEU A 33 8.60 4.14 8.59
N ALA A 34 7.80 3.30 9.24
CA ALA A 34 6.40 3.53 9.53
C ALA A 34 6.11 3.23 11.00
N ALA A 35 5.22 3.99 11.63
CA ALA A 35 4.78 3.72 12.99
C ALA A 35 3.88 2.47 13.07
N CYS A 36 3.09 2.22 12.02
CA CYS A 36 2.24 1.05 11.86
C CYS A 36 2.03 0.75 10.38
N ALA A 37 1.51 -0.44 10.09
CA ALA A 37 1.03 -0.83 8.77
C ALA A 37 -0.21 -1.71 8.91
N GLN A 38 -1.20 -1.49 8.05
CA GLN A 38 -2.42 -2.31 7.97
C GLN A 38 -2.43 -3.05 6.64
N ILE A 39 -2.76 -4.34 6.67
CA ILE A 39 -2.93 -5.16 5.47
C ILE A 39 -4.43 -5.33 5.23
N SER A 40 -4.92 -4.86 4.09
CA SER A 40 -6.35 -4.82 3.75
C SER A 40 -6.78 -5.97 2.82
N ALA A 41 -6.29 -7.18 3.05
CA ALA A 41 -6.58 -8.35 2.20
C ALA A 41 -7.88 -9.07 2.61
N PRO A 42 -8.55 -9.78 1.68
CA PRO A 42 -8.27 -9.88 0.25
C PRO A 42 -8.66 -8.61 -0.52
N VAL A 43 -7.98 -8.32 -1.64
CA VAL A 43 -8.26 -7.17 -2.52
C VAL A 43 -8.38 -7.66 -3.97
N THR A 44 -9.43 -7.29 -4.67
CA THR A 44 -9.52 -7.47 -6.13
C THR A 44 -9.16 -6.15 -6.82
N ALA A 45 -8.16 -6.17 -7.69
CA ALA A 45 -7.76 -5.04 -8.50
C ALA A 45 -8.53 -5.02 -9.83
N VAL A 46 -9.23 -3.92 -10.11
CA VAL A 46 -9.91 -3.69 -11.39
C VAL A 46 -9.26 -2.48 -12.07
N TYR A 47 -8.70 -2.68 -13.25
CA TYR A 47 -7.92 -1.64 -13.95
C TYR A 47 -7.98 -1.81 -15.48
N ARG A 48 -7.52 -0.80 -16.23
CA ARG A 48 -7.45 -0.86 -17.71
C ARG A 48 -6.02 -1.13 -18.15
N TRP A 49 -5.83 -2.11 -19.03
CA TRP A 49 -4.53 -2.45 -19.61
C TRP A 49 -4.72 -3.07 -21.00
N GLU A 50 -3.83 -2.73 -21.93
CA GLU A 50 -3.90 -3.14 -23.36
C GLU A 50 -5.29 -2.97 -23.99
N GLY A 51 -5.97 -1.87 -23.68
CA GLY A 51 -7.30 -1.55 -24.22
C GLY A 51 -8.47 -2.26 -23.56
N GLY A 52 -8.23 -3.26 -22.70
CA GLY A 52 -9.26 -4.02 -21.97
C GLY A 52 -9.37 -3.63 -20.49
N VAL A 53 -10.50 -3.97 -19.86
CA VAL A 53 -10.63 -3.96 -18.40
C VAL A 53 -10.18 -5.32 -17.87
N GLN A 54 -9.23 -5.30 -16.94
CA GLN A 54 -8.68 -6.46 -16.24
C GLN A 54 -9.24 -6.52 -14.82
N THR A 55 -9.34 -7.75 -14.29
CA THR A 55 -9.76 -8.02 -12.92
C THR A 55 -8.81 -9.08 -12.34
N ASP A 56 -7.94 -8.67 -11.43
CA ASP A 56 -6.96 -9.54 -10.79
C ASP A 56 -7.28 -9.70 -9.29
N PRO A 57 -7.17 -10.92 -8.73
CA PRO A 57 -7.36 -11.19 -7.32
C PRO A 57 -6.17 -10.78 -6.43
#